data_AF-A0A951VLI7-F1
#
_entry.id   AF-A0A951VLI7-F1
#
_cell.length_a   1.000
_cell.length_b   1.000
_cell.length_c   1.000
_cell.angle_alpha   90.00
_cell.angle_beta   90.00
_cell.angle_gamma   90.00
#
_symmetry.space_group_name_H-M   'P 1'
#
loop_
_entity.id
_entity.type
_entity.pdbx_description
1 polymer ?
#
loop_
_entity_poly.entity_id
_entity_poly.type
_entity_poly.pdbx_seq_one_letter_code
_entity_poly.pdbx_strand_id
1 'polypeptide(L)'
;RLQKIKEGSIELQKGEEGLLSGTTEAGLKRAKDEEALLSEIINVLNDRFGTEFEEADKLFFDQIEAELMDDETLQTQARVNKIDTFKFAFDDKFIDKLIGRMDQNQEIFEKILEDKVFGDLVKELMMKKIYKKLNE
;
A
#
# COMPACT_ATOMS: atom_id res chain seq x y z
N ARG A 1 -66.70 -20.49 -41.64
CA ARG A 1 -67.17 -19.09 -41.58
C ARG A 1 -65.97 -18.22 -41.23
N LEU A 2 -65.63 -17.23 -42.08
CA LEU A 2 -64.66 -16.18 -41.74
C LEU A 2 -65.26 -15.24 -40.71
N GLN A 3 -64.44 -14.73 -39.78
CA GLN A 3 -64.35 -13.29 -39.56
C GLN A 3 -63.02 -12.94 -38.88
N LYS A 4 -62.38 -11.91 -39.43
CA LYS A 4 -61.06 -11.36 -39.12
C LYS A 4 -61.29 -9.93 -38.65
N ILE A 5 -60.70 -9.50 -37.54
CA ILE A 5 -60.32 -8.09 -37.37
C ILE A 5 -59.08 -7.97 -36.45
N LYS A 6 -58.08 -7.27 -37.00
CA LYS A 6 -56.89 -6.60 -36.41
C LYS A 6 -57.28 -5.75 -35.17
N GLU A 7 -56.42 -5.31 -34.25
CA GLU A 7 -55.10 -4.67 -34.36
C GLU A 7 -54.55 -4.38 -32.92
N GLY A 8 -53.23 -4.19 -32.76
CA GLY A 8 -52.63 -3.55 -31.57
C GLY A 8 -51.79 -4.47 -30.68
N SER A 9 -50.58 -4.85 -31.10
CA SER A 9 -49.30 -4.18 -30.79
C SER A 9 -48.61 -4.66 -29.52
N ILE A 10 -47.67 -5.59 -29.75
CA ILE A 10 -46.36 -5.75 -29.10
C ILE A 10 -46.36 -6.25 -27.65
N GLU A 11 -46.12 -7.56 -27.54
CA GLU A 11 -45.46 -8.16 -26.39
C GLU A 11 -44.03 -7.62 -26.28
N LEU A 12 -43.65 -7.18 -25.09
CA LEU A 12 -42.29 -7.26 -24.56
C LEU A 12 -42.42 -7.18 -23.04
N GLN A 13 -42.38 -8.36 -22.41
CA GLN A 13 -42.18 -8.47 -20.98
C GLN A 13 -40.95 -7.65 -20.60
N LYS A 14 -41.18 -6.65 -19.77
CA LYS A 14 -40.16 -5.77 -19.22
C LYS A 14 -39.12 -6.64 -18.51
N GLY A 15 -37.87 -6.48 -18.94
CA GLY A 15 -36.80 -7.44 -18.76
C GLY A 15 -36.51 -7.81 -17.30
N GLU A 16 -35.90 -8.99 -17.17
CA GLU A 16 -34.90 -9.26 -16.15
C GLU A 16 -33.99 -8.05 -15.98
N GLU A 17 -34.30 -7.20 -15.00
CA GLU A 17 -33.27 -6.42 -14.35
C GLU A 17 -32.49 -7.41 -13.50
N GLY A 18 -31.50 -8.04 -14.13
CA GLY A 18 -30.34 -8.53 -13.43
C GLY A 18 -29.91 -7.42 -12.48
N LEU A 19 -29.92 -7.74 -11.19
CA LEU A 19 -29.36 -6.90 -10.14
C LEU A 19 -27.84 -6.83 -10.39
N LEU A 20 -27.45 -6.01 -11.36
CA LEU A 20 -26.16 -5.35 -11.37
C LEU A 20 -26.19 -4.38 -10.19
N SER A 21 -25.83 -4.92 -9.02
CA SER A 21 -25.64 -4.12 -7.82
C SER A 21 -24.67 -3.00 -8.16
N GLY A 22 -25.14 -1.78 -7.94
CA GLY A 22 -24.56 -0.55 -8.43
C GLY A 22 -23.05 -0.47 -8.22
N THR A 23 -22.40 -0.03 -9.29
CA THR A 23 -21.07 0.56 -9.32
C THR A 23 -20.99 1.73 -8.34
N THR A 24 -20.72 1.46 -7.06
CA THR A 24 -20.48 2.51 -6.05
C THR A 24 -19.39 2.15 -5.03
N GLU A 25 -18.45 1.27 -5.37
CA GLU A 25 -17.30 0.93 -4.51
C GLU A 25 -15.93 1.23 -5.15
N ALA A 26 -15.88 2.04 -6.20
CA ALA A 26 -14.64 2.27 -6.94
C ALA A 26 -13.62 3.22 -6.24
N GLY A 27 -13.92 3.76 -5.06
CA GLY A 27 -13.07 4.76 -4.39
C GLY A 27 -12.47 4.35 -3.05
N LEU A 28 -13.12 3.47 -2.29
CA LEU A 28 -12.75 3.20 -0.89
C LEU A 28 -12.09 1.84 -0.66
N LYS A 29 -12.39 0.83 -1.48
CA LYS A 29 -11.75 -0.49 -1.36
C LYS A 29 -10.28 -0.45 -1.75
N ARG A 30 -9.92 0.21 -2.86
CA ARG A 30 -8.51 0.35 -3.28
C ARG A 30 -7.65 1.04 -2.23
N ALA A 31 -8.12 2.13 -1.61
CA ALA A 31 -7.32 2.82 -0.61
C ALA A 31 -7.08 1.93 0.62
N LYS A 32 -8.10 1.21 1.10
CA LYS A 32 -7.95 0.26 2.22
C LYS A 32 -7.13 -0.97 1.87
N ASP A 33 -7.29 -1.50 0.66
CA ASP A 33 -6.54 -2.67 0.19
C ASP A 33 -5.08 -2.29 -0.10
N GLU A 34 -4.80 -1.11 -0.67
CA GLU A 34 -3.44 -0.56 -0.81
C GLU A 34 -2.83 -0.25 0.56
N GLU A 35 -3.59 0.27 1.53
CA GLU A 35 -3.15 0.44 2.91
C GLU A 35 -2.85 -0.89 3.61
N ALA A 36 -3.65 -1.93 3.35
CA ALA A 36 -3.42 -3.28 3.85
C ALA A 36 -2.24 -3.96 3.16
N LEU A 37 -2.05 -3.75 1.85
CA LEU A 37 -0.88 -4.20 1.08
C LEU A 37 0.38 -3.45 1.54
N LEU A 38 0.28 -2.16 1.90
CA LEU A 38 1.34 -1.40 2.57
C LEU A 38 1.62 -1.87 4.00
N SER A 39 0.63 -2.47 4.66
CA SER A 39 0.84 -3.10 5.98
C SER A 39 1.76 -4.31 5.88
N GLU A 40 1.91 -4.88 4.67
CA GLU A 40 2.83 -5.95 4.34
C GLU A 40 3.78 -5.49 3.23
N ILE A 41 4.75 -4.63 3.57
CA ILE A 41 5.80 -4.14 2.65
C ILE A 41 6.37 -5.28 1.81
N ILE A 42 6.56 -6.45 2.41
CA ILE A 42 7.02 -7.67 1.76
C ILE A 42 6.14 -8.11 0.59
N ASN A 43 4.81 -8.06 0.68
CA ASN A 43 3.93 -8.46 -0.41
C ASN A 43 4.13 -7.54 -1.62
N VAL A 44 4.26 -6.22 -1.39
CA VAL A 44 4.55 -5.25 -2.44
C VAL A 44 5.93 -5.51 -3.07
N LEU A 45 6.92 -5.90 -2.26
CA LEU A 45 8.27 -6.20 -2.75
C LEU A 45 8.29 -7.51 -3.56
N ASN A 46 7.66 -8.57 -3.06
CA ASN A 46 7.54 -9.87 -3.72
C ASN A 46 6.81 -9.74 -5.06
N ASP A 47 5.67 -9.03 -5.09
CA ASP A 47 4.90 -8.80 -6.32
C ASP A 47 5.68 -7.99 -7.38
N ARG A 48 6.45 -6.98 -6.93
CA ARG A 48 7.11 -6.04 -7.84
C ARG A 48 8.47 -6.51 -8.33
N PHE A 49 9.23 -7.19 -7.47
CA PHE A 49 10.60 -7.60 -7.75
C PHE A 49 10.77 -9.11 -7.87
N GLY A 50 9.70 -9.90 -7.68
CA GLY A 50 9.76 -11.36 -7.68
C GLY A 50 10.61 -11.91 -6.54
N THR A 51 10.69 -11.19 -5.42
CA THR A 51 11.39 -11.66 -4.23
C THR A 51 10.58 -12.75 -3.52
N GLU A 52 11.27 -13.58 -2.74
CA GLU A 52 10.67 -14.64 -1.94
C GLU A 52 10.83 -14.35 -0.44
N PHE A 53 10.67 -13.09 -0.04
CA PHE A 53 10.76 -12.73 1.38
C PHE A 53 9.63 -13.39 2.17
N GLU A 54 9.99 -13.91 3.34
CA GLU A 54 9.09 -14.65 4.22
C GLU A 54 8.56 -13.77 5.37
N GLU A 55 7.65 -14.33 6.17
CA GLU A 55 7.11 -13.65 7.34
C GLU A 55 8.20 -13.33 8.38
N ALA A 56 9.29 -14.12 8.41
CA ALA A 56 10.46 -13.84 9.24
C ALA A 56 11.17 -12.53 8.84
N ASP A 57 11.20 -12.23 7.54
CA ASP A 57 11.78 -10.99 7.01
C ASP A 57 10.92 -9.77 7.35
N LYS A 58 9.62 -9.99 7.60
CA LYS A 58 8.71 -8.92 8.00
C LYS A 58 9.15 -8.27 9.30
N LEU A 59 9.63 -9.11 10.22
CA LEU A 59 10.11 -8.67 11.52
C LEU A 59 11.28 -7.67 11.39
N PHE A 60 12.13 -7.81 10.36
CA PHE A 60 13.20 -6.84 10.11
C PHE A 60 12.64 -5.44 9.84
N PHE A 61 11.67 -5.34 8.92
CA PHE A 61 11.04 -4.06 8.59
C PHE A 61 10.21 -3.50 9.75
N ASP A 62 9.44 -4.34 10.44
CA ASP A 62 8.61 -3.92 11.58
C ASP A 62 9.47 -3.37 12.72
N GLN A 63 10.65 -3.94 12.95
CA GLN A 63 11.57 -3.45 13.96
C GLN A 63 12.22 -2.12 13.57
N ILE A 64 12.63 -1.95 12.30
CA ILE A 64 13.12 -0.66 11.80
C ILE A 64 12.02 0.40 11.92
N GLU A 65 10.79 0.05 11.58
CA GLU A 65 9.62 0.92 11.70
C GLU A 65 9.42 1.36 13.15
N ALA A 66 9.43 0.42 14.10
CA ALA A 66 9.25 0.71 15.51
C ALA A 66 10.33 1.68 16.04
N GLU A 67 11.59 1.47 15.67
CA GLU A 67 12.68 2.38 16.07
C GLU A 67 12.56 3.78 15.46
N LEU A 68 12.12 3.88 14.21
CA LEU A 68 11.91 5.18 13.56
C LEU A 68 10.69 5.90 14.12
N MET A 69 9.66 5.16 14.55
CA MET A 69 8.51 5.73 15.24
C MET A 69 8.86 6.23 16.65
N ASP A 70 9.82 5.59 17.32
CA ASP A 70 10.29 5.99 18.66
C ASP A 70 11.29 7.16 18.63
N ASP A 71 11.81 7.53 17.45
CA ASP A 71 12.72 8.67 17.32
C ASP A 71 11.97 10.00 17.49
N GLU A 72 12.24 10.70 18.60
CA GLU A 72 11.61 11.98 18.96
C GLU A 72 11.80 13.07 17.88
N THR A 73 12.89 13.02 17.13
CA THR A 73 13.14 13.97 16.04
C THR A 73 12.15 13.72 14.91
N LEU A 74 11.97 12.46 14.50
CA LEU A 74 10.99 12.09 13.49
C LEU A 74 9.56 12.39 13.93
N GLN A 75 9.21 12.12 15.19
CA GLN A 75 7.89 12.48 15.74
C GLN A 75 7.63 13.99 15.65
N THR A 76 8.60 14.81 16.06
CA THR A 76 8.48 16.26 16.03
C THR A 76 8.39 16.78 14.59
N GLN A 77 9.25 16.27 13.70
CA GLN A 77 9.27 16.64 12.29
C GLN A 77 7.96 16.25 11.59
N ALA A 78 7.41 15.06 11.88
CA ALA A 78 6.16 14.59 11.28
C ALA A 78 4.96 15.50 11.62
N ARG A 79 4.91 16.02 12.85
CA ARG A 79 3.82 16.90 13.33
C ARG A 79 3.92 18.33 12.84
N VAL A 80 5.14 18.84 12.70
CA VAL A 80 5.37 20.25 12.36
C VAL A 80 5.49 20.46 10.85
N ASN A 81 6.02 19.45 10.13
CA ASN A 81 6.36 19.58 8.73
C ASN A 81 5.51 18.70 7.81
N LYS A 82 5.47 19.09 6.53
CA LYS A 82 4.88 18.28 5.46
C LYS A 82 5.77 17.09 5.15
N ILE A 83 5.19 16.06 4.53
CA ILE A 83 5.90 14.83 4.13
C ILE A 83 7.17 15.10 3.31
N ASP A 84 7.18 16.13 2.45
CA ASP A 84 8.34 16.49 1.63
C ASP A 84 9.55 16.92 2.46
N THR A 85 9.32 17.62 3.58
CA THR A 85 10.39 18.04 4.49
C THR A 85 10.74 16.91 5.47
N PHE A 86 9.73 16.17 5.93
CA PHE A 86 9.92 14.97 6.75
C PHE A 86 10.82 13.94 6.06
N LYS A 87 10.71 13.81 4.73
CA LYS A 87 11.52 12.92 3.92
C LYS A 87 13.01 13.03 4.18
N PHE A 88 13.54 14.24 4.33
CA PHE A 88 14.98 14.43 4.54
C PHE A 88 15.44 13.90 5.90
N ALA A 89 14.66 14.17 6.95
CA ALA A 89 14.95 13.64 8.29
C ALA A 89 14.75 12.11 8.33
N PHE A 90 13.74 11.61 7.64
CA PHE A 90 13.47 10.19 7.52
C PHE A 90 14.59 9.45 6.78
N ASP A 91 15.02 9.93 5.61
CA ASP A 91 16.03 9.26 4.79
C ASP A 91 17.34 9.09 5.57
N ASP A 92 17.77 10.12 6.31
CA ASP A 92 18.98 10.08 7.16
C ASP A 92 18.85 9.01 8.25
N LYS A 93 17.77 9.08 9.03
CA LYS A 93 17.50 8.13 10.13
C LYS A 93 17.29 6.70 9.65
N PHE A 94 16.61 6.52 8.52
CA PHE A 94 16.37 5.21 7.93
C PHE A 94 17.68 4.54 7.55
N ILE A 95 18.60 5.26 6.89
CA ILE A 95 19.91 4.71 6.51
C ILE A 95 20.72 4.37 7.77
N ASP A 96 20.71 5.24 8.78
CA ASP A 96 21.42 5.00 10.05
C ASP A 96 20.92 3.72 10.75
N LYS A 97 19.60 3.54 10.81
CA LYS A 97 18.98 2.33 11.37
C LYS A 97 19.23 1.10 10.51
N LEU A 98 19.16 1.24 9.19
CA LEU A 98 19.41 0.16 8.25
C LEU A 98 20.84 -0.38 8.38
N ILE A 99 21.84 0.51 8.47
CA ILE A 99 23.25 0.14 8.69
C ILE A 99 23.42 -0.55 10.05
N GLY A 100 22.80 -0.01 11.10
CA GLY A 100 22.85 -0.62 12.44
C GLY A 100 22.22 -2.01 12.53
N ARG A 101 21.42 -2.41 11.54
CA ARG A 101 20.73 -3.69 11.46
C ARG A 101 21.26 -4.61 10.35
N MET A 102 22.39 -4.27 9.71
CA MET A 102 22.97 -5.03 8.60
C MET A 102 23.10 -6.53 8.90
N ASP A 103 23.54 -6.90 10.11
CA ASP A 103 23.81 -8.29 10.50
C ASP A 103 22.54 -9.14 10.71
N GLN A 104 21.36 -8.52 10.85
CA GLN A 104 20.12 -9.25 11.12
C GLN A 104 19.47 -9.81 9.86
N ASN A 105 19.63 -9.12 8.73
CA ASN A 105 19.03 -9.54 7.46
C ASN A 105 19.86 -9.00 6.28
N GLN A 106 21.00 -9.66 6.05
CA GLN A 106 22.01 -9.23 5.09
C GLN A 106 21.48 -9.22 3.65
N GLU A 107 20.65 -10.19 3.27
CA GLU A 107 20.09 -10.28 1.91
C GLU A 107 19.19 -9.08 1.60
N ILE A 108 18.29 -8.69 2.52
CA ILE A 108 17.44 -7.51 2.37
C ILE A 108 18.30 -6.25 2.33
N PHE A 109 19.28 -6.14 3.22
CA PHE A 109 20.18 -4.99 3.29
C PHE A 109 20.95 -4.80 1.98
N GLU A 110 21.59 -5.86 1.49
CA GLU A 110 22.30 -5.87 0.21
C GLU A 110 21.36 -5.48 -0.92
N LYS A 111 20.14 -6.04 -0.95
CA LYS A 111 19.16 -5.69 -1.98
C LYS A 111 18.72 -4.24 -1.94
N ILE A 112 18.57 -3.64 -0.76
CA ILE A 112 18.26 -2.20 -0.59
C ILE A 112 19.39 -1.31 -1.09
N LEU A 113 20.65 -1.73 -0.94
CA LEU A 113 21.81 -0.96 -1.36
C LEU A 113 22.18 -1.16 -2.84
N GLU A 114 22.12 -2.40 -3.33
CA GLU A 114 22.49 -2.77 -4.70
C GLU A 114 21.42 -2.38 -5.71
N ASP A 115 20.14 -2.59 -5.38
CA ASP A 115 19.03 -2.20 -6.23
C ASP A 115 18.43 -0.88 -5.74
N LYS A 116 18.85 0.20 -6.42
CA LYS A 116 18.36 1.55 -6.13
C LYS A 116 16.83 1.66 -6.26
N VAL A 117 16.21 0.95 -7.20
CA VAL A 117 14.76 0.99 -7.41
C VAL A 117 14.04 0.30 -6.25
N PHE A 118 14.58 -0.83 -5.80
CA PHE A 118 14.11 -1.55 -4.62
C PHE A 118 14.23 -0.69 -3.37
N GLY A 119 15.43 -0.19 -3.08
CA GLY A 119 15.69 0.62 -1.90
C GLY A 119 14.88 1.91 -1.88
N ASP A 120 14.71 2.60 -3.01
CA ASP A 120 13.88 3.80 -3.08
C ASP A 120 12.40 3.49 -2.84
N LEU A 121 11.88 2.36 -3.33
CA LEU A 121 10.52 1.93 -3.02
C LEU A 121 10.35 1.61 -1.52
N VAL A 122 11.27 0.84 -0.93
CA VAL A 122 11.23 0.52 0.50
C VAL A 122 11.20 1.80 1.34
N LYS A 123 12.11 2.74 1.06
CA LYS A 123 12.15 4.05 1.72
C LYS A 123 10.82 4.77 1.59
N GLU A 124 10.24 4.82 0.39
CA GLU A 124 8.98 5.53 0.15
C GLU A 124 7.80 4.90 0.90
N LEU A 125 7.67 3.57 0.88
CA LEU A 125 6.62 2.84 1.58
C LEU A 125 6.73 3.03 3.10
N MET A 126 7.94 2.85 3.66
CA MET A 126 8.22 3.05 5.08
C MET A 126 7.95 4.50 5.51
N MET A 127 8.44 5.47 4.74
CA MET A 127 8.25 6.89 5.03
C MET A 127 6.76 7.24 5.09
N LYS A 128 5.98 6.84 4.08
CA LYS A 128 4.53 7.10 4.03
C LYS A 128 3.80 6.45 5.21
N LYS A 129 4.14 5.19 5.53
CA LYS A 129 3.55 4.44 6.64
C LYS A 129 3.84 5.11 7.99
N ILE A 130 5.09 5.46 8.25
CA ILE A 130 5.52 6.11 9.51
C ILE A 130 4.93 7.51 9.61
N TYR A 131 5.01 8.32 8.56
CA TYR A 131 4.44 9.66 8.56
C TYR A 131 2.93 9.65 8.85
N LYS A 132 2.20 8.68 8.28
CA LYS A 132 0.78 8.49 8.57
C LYS A 132 0.56 8.11 10.03
N LYS A 133 1.24 7.07 10.53
CA LYS A 133 1.12 6.61 11.93
C LYS A 133 1.49 7.66 12.97
N LEU A 134 2.44 8.54 12.68
CA LEU A 134 2.84 9.63 13.57
C LEU A 134 1.85 10.80 13.61
N ASN A 135 0.96 10.88 12.61
CA ASN A 135 -0.07 11.91 12.46
C ASN A 135 -1.50 11.39 12.69
N GLU A 136 -1.67 10.09 12.95
CA GLU A 136 -2.90 9.48 13.48
C GLU A 136 -3.07 9.79 14.98
#